data_AF-A0A412AYK1-F1
#
_entry.id   AF-A0A412AYK1-F1
#
_cell.length_a   1.000
_cell.length_b   1.000
_cell.length_c   1.000
_cell.angle_alpha   90.00
_cell.angle_beta   90.00
_cell.angle_gamma   90.00
#
_symmetry.space_group_name_H-M   'P 1'
#
loop_
_entity.id
_entity.type
_entity.pdbx_description
1 polymer ?
#
loop_
_entity_poly.entity_id
_entity_poly.type
_entity_poly.pdbx_seq_one_letter_code
_entity_poly.pdbx_strand_id
1 'polypeptide(L)'
;MEKRIRFTIILVLILIVVIAFSFQSKEKKEYLVYNEALDKTAVTVDDVSLTLKDIAFYVAYEEKTVQEQAILYNPDNPRQYWNVYTDGQFVKLTAKQAALDMAVHDEIFYQMAVAEGMKLDVTEQEYLENDESDFWSDLTDWQREQLGISEEELDSEMEKIALADKYQSIYAQMHQKEYEAYNFNGEAYEALLSEHEYSVNEKVWDRVEFGSVTLDN
;
A
#
# COMPACT_ATOMS: atom_id res chain seq x y z
N MET A 1 56.13 8.89 10.50
CA MET A 1 54.99 9.84 10.53
C MET A 1 53.83 9.36 9.66
N GLU A 2 54.07 8.93 8.42
CA GLU A 2 53.02 8.45 7.49
C GLU A 2 52.12 7.33 8.03
N LYS A 3 52.66 6.32 8.72
CA LYS A 3 51.85 5.21 9.28
C LYS A 3 50.84 5.68 10.34
N ARG A 4 51.21 6.68 11.15
CA ARG A 4 50.30 7.24 12.17
C ARG A 4 49.22 8.09 11.51
N ILE A 5 49.58 8.88 10.49
CA ILE A 5 48.63 9.70 9.72
C ILE A 5 47.63 8.80 8.96
N ARG A 6 48.09 7.74 8.29
CA ARG A 6 47.22 6.76 7.62
C ARG A 6 46.29 6.04 8.59
N PHE A 7 46.79 5.67 9.78
CA PHE A 7 45.97 5.06 10.82
C PHE A 7 44.88 6.02 11.33
N THR A 8 45.23 7.28 11.58
CA THR A 8 44.25 8.31 11.97
C THR A 8 43.19 8.55 10.90
N ILE A 9 43.58 8.59 9.62
CA ILE A 9 42.62 8.74 8.50
C ILE A 9 41.64 7.57 8.46
N ILE A 10 42.12 6.33 8.59
CA ILE A 10 41.26 5.14 8.62
C ILE A 10 40.30 5.20 9.81
N LEU A 11 40.77 5.62 10.98
CA LEU A 11 39.94 5.75 12.19
C LEU A 11 38.83 6.79 12.03
N VAL A 12 39.13 7.93 11.41
CA VAL A 12 38.14 8.97 11.10
C VAL A 12 37.12 8.47 10.07
N LEU A 13 37.54 7.73 9.05
CA LEU A 13 36.62 7.14 8.06
C LEU A 13 35.67 6.13 8.70
N ILE A 14 36.17 5.26 9.58
CA ILE A 14 35.33 4.31 10.34
C ILE A 14 34.34 5.08 11.22
N LEU A 15 34.79 6.14 11.91
CA LEU A 15 33.92 6.96 12.74
C LEU A 15 32.79 7.61 11.93
N ILE A 16 33.09 8.13 10.74
CA ILE A 16 32.09 8.70 9.82
C ILE A 16 31.06 7.64 9.42
N VAL A 17 31.50 6.43 9.08
CA VAL A 17 30.60 5.31 8.73
C VAL A 17 29.72 4.93 9.91
N VAL A 18 30.26 4.83 11.13
CA VAL A 18 29.49 4.50 12.34
C VAL A 18 28.47 5.59 12.67
N ILE A 19 28.84 6.86 12.51
CA ILE A 19 27.94 8.00 12.72
C ILE A 19 26.82 7.98 11.68
N ALA A 20 27.13 7.80 10.40
CA ALA A 20 26.14 7.68 9.33
C ALA A 20 25.17 6.52 9.56
N PHE A 21 25.68 5.34 9.95
CA PHE A 21 24.86 4.18 10.29
C PHE A 21 23.97 4.43 11.52
N SER A 22 24.46 5.19 12.50
CA SER A 22 23.68 5.59 13.68
C SER A 22 22.55 6.55 13.34
N PHE A 23 22.75 7.49 12.40
CA PHE A 23 21.68 8.38 11.91
C PHE A 23 20.65 7.61 11.07
N GLN A 24 21.08 6.74 10.16
CA GLN A 24 20.17 5.86 9.39
C GLN A 24 19.37 4.93 10.31
N SER A 25 20.01 4.40 11.37
CA SER A 25 19.34 3.60 12.39
C SER A 25 18.31 4.40 13.20
N LYS A 26 18.52 5.70 13.41
CA LYS A 26 17.56 6.54 14.16
C LYS A 26 16.30 6.83 13.36
N GLU A 27 16.43 7.14 12.06
CA GLU A 27 15.26 7.30 11.18
C GLU A 27 14.42 6.01 11.12
N LYS A 28 15.07 4.83 11.12
CA LYS A 28 14.38 3.53 11.17
C LYS A 28 13.76 3.19 12.54
N LYS A 29 14.07 3.94 13.60
CA LYS A 29 13.61 3.66 14.98
C LYS A 29 12.43 4.52 15.43
N GLU A 30 12.12 5.60 14.73
CA GLU A 30 10.91 6.35 15.04
C GLU A 30 9.69 5.54 14.60
N TYR A 31 8.74 5.35 15.52
CA TYR A 31 7.44 4.78 15.19
C TYR A 31 6.76 5.70 14.17
N LEU A 32 6.05 5.11 13.20
CA LEU A 32 5.19 5.84 12.29
C LEU A 32 3.77 5.70 12.82
N VAL A 33 3.18 6.81 13.24
CA VAL A 33 1.73 6.88 13.54
C VAL A 33 1.04 7.21 12.23
N TYR A 34 0.10 6.36 11.79
CA TYR A 34 -0.42 6.39 10.42
C TYR A 34 -1.13 7.71 10.09
N ASN A 35 -2.13 8.10 10.90
CA ASN A 35 -2.88 9.35 10.74
C ASN A 35 -2.03 10.63 10.91
N GLU A 36 -0.82 10.56 11.47
CA GLU A 36 0.12 11.69 11.58
C GLU A 36 1.10 11.76 10.40
N ALA A 37 1.07 10.80 9.48
CA ALA A 37 2.04 10.63 8.40
C ALA A 37 1.40 10.57 7.00
N LEU A 38 0.13 10.97 6.88
CA LEU A 38 -0.67 10.83 5.66
C LEU A 38 -0.07 11.51 4.43
N ASP A 39 0.71 12.56 4.60
CA ASP A 39 1.38 13.31 3.52
C ASP A 39 2.65 12.64 3.00
N LYS A 40 3.13 11.57 3.65
CA LYS A 40 4.36 10.90 3.26
C LYS A 40 4.12 9.98 2.08
N THR A 41 4.92 10.14 1.03
CA THR A 41 4.96 9.24 -0.13
C THR A 41 5.33 7.82 0.31
N ALA A 42 4.49 6.86 -0.05
CA ALA A 42 4.71 5.43 0.18
C ALA A 42 5.22 4.73 -1.09
N VAL A 43 4.68 5.08 -2.25
CA VAL A 43 5.14 4.58 -3.56
C VAL A 43 5.01 5.67 -4.62
N THR A 44 5.86 5.61 -5.63
CA THR A 44 5.74 6.41 -6.85
C THR A 44 5.53 5.45 -8.01
N VAL A 45 4.52 5.70 -8.83
CA VAL A 45 4.16 4.93 -10.04
C VAL A 45 4.24 5.90 -11.22
N ASP A 46 5.17 5.62 -12.12
CA ASP A 46 5.66 6.53 -13.16
C ASP A 46 6.05 7.88 -12.55
N ASP A 47 5.34 8.96 -12.89
CA ASP A 47 5.58 10.31 -12.35
C ASP A 47 4.60 10.69 -11.21
N VAL A 48 3.72 9.77 -10.79
CA VAL A 48 2.70 10.00 -9.76
C VAL A 48 3.15 9.44 -8.41
N SER A 49 3.12 10.28 -7.38
CA SER A 49 3.47 9.87 -6.01
C SER A 49 2.22 9.61 -5.18
N LEU A 50 2.05 8.37 -4.74
CA LEU A 50 1.01 7.96 -3.81
C LEU A 50 1.51 8.09 -2.37
N THR A 51 0.77 8.86 -1.58
CA THR A 51 1.00 9.08 -0.16
C THR A 51 0.33 8.01 0.68
N LEU A 52 0.60 7.99 1.99
CA LEU A 52 -0.13 7.12 2.91
C LEU A 52 -1.64 7.42 2.89
N LYS A 53 -2.05 8.66 2.60
CA LYS A 53 -3.47 8.97 2.38
C LYS A 53 -4.06 8.20 1.20
N ASP A 54 -3.38 8.22 0.05
CA ASP A 54 -3.85 7.58 -1.18
C ASP A 54 -3.93 6.04 -1.01
N ILE A 55 -3.08 5.46 -0.15
CA ILE A 55 -3.08 4.00 0.10
C ILE A 55 -4.04 3.59 1.25
N ALA A 56 -4.71 4.54 1.90
CA ALA A 56 -5.49 4.27 3.12
C ALA A 56 -6.64 3.28 2.91
N PHE A 57 -7.32 3.33 1.75
CA PHE A 57 -8.32 2.32 1.38
C PHE A 57 -7.74 0.91 1.43
N TYR A 58 -6.61 0.68 0.73
CA TYR A 58 -5.99 -0.64 0.64
C TYR A 58 -5.50 -1.17 1.99
N VAL A 59 -4.99 -0.29 2.85
CA VAL A 59 -4.60 -0.67 4.22
C VAL A 59 -5.81 -1.16 5.01
N ALA A 60 -6.89 -0.39 5.02
CA ALA A 60 -8.11 -0.75 5.73
C ALA A 60 -8.76 -2.02 5.16
N TYR A 61 -8.82 -2.13 3.83
CA TYR A 61 -9.37 -3.29 3.13
C TYR A 61 -8.59 -4.56 3.45
N GLU A 62 -7.27 -4.56 3.31
CA GLU A 62 -6.44 -5.75 3.57
C GLU A 62 -6.44 -6.12 5.05
N GLU A 63 -6.41 -5.14 5.95
CA GLU A 63 -6.49 -5.42 7.38
C GLU A 63 -7.83 -6.06 7.77
N LYS A 64 -8.94 -5.58 7.22
CA LYS A 64 -10.26 -6.20 7.42
C LYS A 64 -10.28 -7.63 6.87
N THR A 65 -9.86 -7.83 5.62
CA THR A 65 -9.86 -9.15 4.96
C THR A 65 -9.05 -10.18 5.73
N VAL A 66 -7.84 -9.83 6.17
CA VAL A 66 -6.99 -10.74 6.95
C VAL A 66 -7.53 -10.93 8.36
N GLN A 67 -8.15 -9.91 8.97
CA GLN A 67 -8.77 -10.04 10.28
C GLN A 67 -9.96 -11.02 10.27
N GLU A 68 -10.77 -11.04 9.22
CA GLU A 68 -11.86 -12.00 9.07
C GLU A 68 -11.32 -13.44 9.01
N GLN A 69 -10.22 -13.67 8.28
CA GLN A 69 -9.51 -14.95 8.26
C GLN A 69 -8.91 -15.29 9.64
N ALA A 70 -8.37 -14.30 10.33
CA ALA A 70 -7.80 -14.44 11.66
C ALA A 70 -8.84 -14.87 12.70
N ILE A 71 -10.05 -14.29 12.65
CA ILE A 71 -11.18 -14.64 13.51
C ILE A 71 -11.65 -16.07 13.24
N LEU A 72 -11.71 -16.49 11.97
CA LEU A 72 -12.04 -17.87 11.61
C LEU A 72 -10.98 -18.87 12.09
N TYR A 73 -9.71 -18.48 12.03
CA TYR A 73 -8.58 -19.30 12.46
C TYR A 73 -8.56 -19.52 13.98
N ASN A 74 -8.66 -18.43 14.76
CA ASN A 74 -8.70 -18.49 16.22
C ASN A 74 -9.51 -17.30 16.77
N PRO A 75 -10.81 -17.49 17.07
CA PRO A 75 -11.67 -16.39 17.52
C PRO A 75 -11.28 -15.85 18.90
N ASP A 76 -10.62 -16.65 19.76
CA ASP A 76 -10.16 -16.20 21.09
C ASP A 76 -8.88 -15.37 21.02
N ASN A 77 -8.10 -15.50 19.94
CA ASN A 77 -6.87 -14.75 19.73
C ASN A 77 -6.54 -14.57 18.22
N PRO A 78 -7.26 -13.70 17.51
CA PRO A 78 -7.04 -13.47 16.08
C PRO A 78 -5.61 -13.00 15.76
N ARG A 79 -4.96 -12.25 16.67
CA ARG A 79 -3.57 -11.79 16.52
C ARG A 79 -2.55 -12.91 16.25
N GLN A 80 -2.86 -14.14 16.67
CA GLN A 80 -2.01 -15.29 16.37
C GLN A 80 -1.86 -15.49 14.86
N TYR A 81 -2.92 -15.31 14.08
CA TYR A 81 -2.92 -15.53 12.64
C TYR A 81 -1.99 -14.56 11.89
N TRP A 82 -1.98 -13.29 12.29
CA TRP A 82 -1.10 -12.25 11.76
C TRP A 82 0.40 -12.60 11.83
N ASN A 83 0.78 -13.49 12.76
CA ASN A 83 2.16 -13.94 12.97
C ASN A 83 2.41 -15.37 12.46
N VAL A 84 1.45 -15.99 11.77
CA VAL A 84 1.66 -17.26 11.08
C VAL A 84 2.67 -17.06 9.95
N TYR A 85 3.62 -17.99 9.86
CA TYR A 85 4.59 -18.06 8.77
C TYR A 85 4.17 -19.16 7.80
N THR A 86 3.77 -18.77 6.60
CA THR A 86 3.34 -19.68 5.53
C THR A 86 3.94 -19.21 4.21
N ASP A 87 4.21 -20.15 3.30
CA ASP A 87 4.68 -19.84 1.94
C ASP A 87 5.96 -18.98 1.90
N GLY A 88 6.79 -19.07 2.94
CA GLY A 88 8.06 -18.37 3.05
C GLY A 88 7.97 -16.94 3.61
N GLN A 89 6.80 -16.47 4.04
CA GLN A 89 6.61 -15.13 4.62
C GLN A 89 5.63 -15.15 5.81
N PHE A 90 5.61 -14.06 6.58
CA PHE A 90 4.58 -13.86 7.60
C PHE A 90 3.31 -13.30 6.97
N VAL A 91 2.13 -13.73 7.42
CA VAL A 91 0.83 -13.23 6.95
C VAL A 91 0.79 -11.70 6.92
N LYS A 92 1.24 -11.03 7.98
CA LYS A 92 1.30 -9.55 8.02
C LYS A 92 2.17 -8.91 6.93
N LEU A 93 3.25 -9.58 6.50
CA LEU A 93 4.11 -9.07 5.44
C LEU A 93 3.47 -9.30 4.07
N THR A 94 2.79 -10.42 3.89
CA THR A 94 2.03 -10.71 2.66
C THR A 94 0.86 -9.75 2.50
N ALA A 95 0.08 -9.50 3.56
CA ALA A 95 -1.03 -8.53 3.57
C ALA A 95 -0.54 -7.11 3.24
N LYS A 96 0.58 -6.72 3.86
CA LYS A 96 1.23 -5.44 3.58
C LYS A 96 1.65 -5.35 2.12
N GLN A 97 2.27 -6.39 1.56
CA GLN A 97 2.67 -6.36 0.16
C GLN A 97 1.44 -6.30 -0.77
N ALA A 98 0.37 -7.06 -0.48
CA ALA A 98 -0.86 -7.03 -1.26
C ALA A 98 -1.50 -5.64 -1.32
N ALA A 99 -1.58 -4.93 -0.19
CA ALA A 99 -2.10 -3.56 -0.17
C ALA A 99 -1.31 -2.61 -1.08
N LEU A 100 0.03 -2.77 -1.10
CA LEU A 100 0.90 -1.97 -1.96
C LEU A 100 0.75 -2.36 -3.44
N ASP A 101 0.71 -3.66 -3.73
CA ASP A 101 0.59 -4.17 -5.09
C ASP A 101 -0.74 -3.76 -5.74
N MET A 102 -1.85 -3.79 -4.97
CA MET A 102 -3.14 -3.28 -5.41
C MET A 102 -3.11 -1.78 -5.70
N ALA A 103 -2.49 -0.98 -4.82
CA ALA A 103 -2.37 0.46 -5.05
C ALA A 103 -1.56 0.78 -6.33
N VAL A 104 -0.47 0.06 -6.58
CA VAL A 104 0.32 0.22 -7.82
C VAL A 104 -0.48 -0.22 -9.03
N HIS A 105 -1.17 -1.35 -8.94
CA HIS A 105 -2.03 -1.88 -10.00
C HIS A 105 -3.12 -0.90 -10.40
N ASP A 106 -3.89 -0.42 -9.44
CA ASP A 106 -5.00 0.47 -9.72
C ASP A 106 -4.51 1.82 -10.24
N GLU A 107 -3.39 2.34 -9.73
CA GLU A 107 -2.81 3.58 -10.24
C GLU A 107 -2.38 3.45 -11.72
N ILE A 108 -1.79 2.32 -12.12
CA ILE A 108 -1.46 2.05 -13.53
C ILE A 108 -2.72 2.07 -14.40
N PHE A 109 -3.75 1.33 -14.01
CA PHE A 109 -5.00 1.27 -14.77
C PHE A 109 -5.74 2.61 -14.76
N TYR A 110 -5.72 3.34 -13.65
CA TYR A 110 -6.29 4.68 -13.52
C TYR A 110 -5.62 5.67 -14.46
N GLN A 111 -4.29 5.71 -14.51
CA GLN A 111 -3.56 6.59 -15.43
C GLN A 111 -3.93 6.30 -16.89
N MET A 112 -4.02 5.04 -17.28
CA MET A 112 -4.46 4.67 -18.63
C MET A 112 -5.93 5.04 -18.89
N ALA A 113 -6.81 4.86 -17.90
CA ALA A 113 -8.21 5.27 -17.97
C ALA A 113 -8.32 6.78 -18.23
N VAL A 114 -7.56 7.59 -17.48
CA VAL A 114 -7.50 9.05 -17.66
C VAL A 114 -6.95 9.44 -19.03
N ALA A 115 -5.91 8.75 -19.50
CA ALA A 115 -5.31 9.00 -20.82
C ALA A 115 -6.31 8.77 -21.97
N GLU A 116 -7.19 7.79 -21.83
CA GLU A 116 -8.27 7.48 -22.79
C GLU A 116 -9.55 8.31 -22.53
N GLY A 117 -9.54 9.21 -21.53
CA GLY A 117 -10.68 10.08 -21.21
C GLY A 117 -11.88 9.33 -20.64
N MET A 118 -11.64 8.20 -19.98
CA MET A 118 -12.67 7.37 -19.37
C MET A 118 -13.41 8.09 -18.25
N LYS A 119 -14.69 7.74 -18.10
CA LYS A 119 -15.58 8.21 -17.03
C LYS A 119 -16.50 7.08 -16.62
N LEU A 120 -16.96 7.13 -15.38
CA LEU A 120 -18.08 6.34 -14.92
C LEU A 120 -19.37 6.90 -15.56
N ASP A 121 -20.25 6.00 -15.99
CA ASP A 121 -21.61 6.35 -16.38
C ASP A 121 -22.51 6.47 -15.14
N VAL A 122 -23.76 6.89 -15.34
CA VAL A 122 -24.69 7.14 -14.24
C VAL A 122 -24.96 5.88 -13.41
N THR A 123 -25.01 4.72 -14.05
CA THR A 123 -25.29 3.45 -13.35
C THR A 123 -24.05 2.98 -12.58
N GLU A 124 -22.87 3.11 -13.16
CA GLU A 124 -21.61 2.83 -12.46
C GLU A 124 -21.41 3.76 -11.26
N GLN A 125 -21.74 5.05 -11.40
CA GLN A 125 -21.70 6.01 -10.29
C GLN A 125 -22.67 5.62 -9.16
N GLU A 126 -23.90 5.21 -9.50
CA GLU A 126 -24.87 4.73 -8.51
C GLU A 126 -24.37 3.48 -7.76
N TYR A 127 -23.65 2.58 -8.43
CA TYR A 127 -23.04 1.43 -7.74
C TYR A 127 -21.90 1.86 -6.82
N LEU A 128 -21.00 2.72 -7.31
CA LEU A 128 -19.90 3.26 -6.53
C LEU A 128 -20.39 3.96 -5.26
N GLU A 129 -21.40 4.82 -5.34
CA GLU A 129 -21.95 5.53 -4.17
C GLU A 129 -22.47 4.57 -3.08
N ASN A 130 -22.97 3.39 -3.46
CA ASN A 130 -23.38 2.37 -2.49
C ASN A 130 -22.15 1.69 -1.86
N ASP A 131 -21.14 1.34 -2.67
CA ASP A 131 -19.91 0.70 -2.19
C ASP A 131 -19.11 1.63 -1.26
N GLU A 132 -19.04 2.93 -1.58
CA GLU A 132 -18.46 3.99 -0.74
C GLU A 132 -19.14 4.06 0.62
N SER A 133 -20.47 4.16 0.61
CA SER A 133 -21.30 4.21 1.82
C SER A 133 -21.15 2.95 2.68
N ASP A 134 -21.15 1.77 2.06
CA ASP A 134 -21.00 0.49 2.76
C ASP A 134 -19.60 0.37 3.38
N PHE A 135 -18.55 0.69 2.63
CA PHE A 135 -17.18 0.64 3.14
C PHE A 135 -16.98 1.61 4.31
N TRP A 136 -17.40 2.86 4.15
CA TRP A 136 -17.27 3.87 5.20
C TRP A 136 -18.07 3.48 6.45
N SER A 137 -19.29 2.97 6.28
CA SER A 137 -20.17 2.53 7.37
C SER A 137 -19.64 1.33 8.14
N ASP A 138 -18.90 0.44 7.48
CA ASP A 138 -18.27 -0.72 8.10
C ASP A 138 -17.07 -0.35 9.00
N LEU A 139 -16.46 0.82 8.80
CA LEU A 139 -15.43 1.34 9.68
C LEU A 139 -16.04 1.89 10.98
N THR A 140 -15.49 1.48 12.12
CA THR A 140 -15.81 2.09 13.41
C THR A 140 -15.24 3.50 13.53
N ASP A 141 -15.80 4.34 14.41
CA ASP A 141 -15.27 5.69 14.68
C ASP A 141 -13.78 5.68 15.05
N TRP A 142 -13.34 4.67 15.81
CA TRP A 142 -11.93 4.50 16.16
C TRP A 142 -11.07 4.17 14.94
N GLN A 143 -11.54 3.30 14.03
CA GLN A 143 -10.83 2.97 12.80
C GLN A 143 -10.70 4.18 11.88
N ARG A 144 -11.77 4.98 11.74
CA ARG A 144 -11.74 6.24 10.98
C ARG A 144 -10.72 7.22 11.58
N GLU A 145 -10.68 7.34 12.91
CA GLU A 145 -9.68 8.17 13.60
C GLU A 145 -8.23 7.66 13.37
N GLN A 146 -8.00 6.35 13.37
CA GLN A 146 -6.67 5.78 13.11
C GLN A 146 -6.22 5.92 11.66
N LEU A 147 -7.14 5.82 10.69
CA LEU A 147 -6.84 6.09 9.28
C LEU A 147 -6.57 7.58 9.06
N GLY A 148 -7.32 8.47 9.73
CA GLY A 148 -7.12 9.91 9.67
C GLY A 148 -7.56 10.59 8.37
N ILE A 149 -8.32 9.89 7.54
CA ILE A 149 -8.91 10.42 6.29
C ILE A 149 -10.38 10.79 6.49
N SER A 150 -10.90 11.73 5.70
CA SER A 150 -12.34 11.99 5.63
C SER A 150 -13.06 10.99 4.72
N GLU A 151 -14.39 10.93 4.83
CA GLU A 151 -15.27 10.20 3.90
C GLU A 151 -15.04 10.69 2.46
N GLU A 152 -15.04 12.01 2.24
CA GLU A 152 -14.78 12.61 0.93
C GLU A 152 -13.41 12.24 0.33
N GLU A 153 -12.37 12.07 1.17
CA GLU A 153 -11.05 11.63 0.71
C GLU A 153 -11.05 10.14 0.35
N LEU A 154 -11.80 9.31 1.08
CA LEU A 154 -12.00 7.90 0.77
C LEU A 154 -12.80 7.74 -0.53
N ASP A 155 -13.93 8.44 -0.68
CA ASP A 155 -14.80 8.40 -1.86
C ASP A 155 -13.98 8.77 -3.12
N SER A 156 -13.17 9.83 -3.03
CA SER A 156 -12.30 10.22 -4.14
C SER A 156 -11.28 9.14 -4.51
N GLU A 157 -10.83 8.31 -3.57
CA GLU A 157 -9.92 7.20 -3.88
C GLU A 157 -10.69 6.02 -4.47
N MET A 158 -11.86 5.70 -3.93
CA MET A 158 -12.73 4.65 -4.46
C MET A 158 -13.21 4.94 -5.88
N GLU A 159 -13.43 6.22 -6.25
CA GLU A 159 -13.72 6.62 -7.64
C GLU A 159 -12.54 6.30 -8.58
N LYS A 160 -11.29 6.51 -8.15
CA LYS A 160 -10.11 6.13 -8.94
C LYS A 160 -10.04 4.61 -9.14
N ILE A 161 -10.30 3.86 -8.07
CA ILE A 161 -10.33 2.39 -8.10
C ILE A 161 -11.41 1.90 -9.06
N ALA A 162 -12.62 2.48 -9.03
CA ALA A 162 -13.69 2.11 -9.96
C ALA A 162 -13.33 2.41 -11.43
N LEU A 163 -12.63 3.53 -11.68
CA LEU A 163 -12.11 3.83 -13.03
C LEU A 163 -11.02 2.86 -13.46
N ALA A 164 -10.13 2.46 -12.55
CA ALA A 164 -9.09 1.47 -12.78
C ALA A 164 -9.72 0.10 -13.13
N ASP A 165 -10.67 -0.37 -12.34
CA ASP A 165 -11.40 -1.63 -12.55
C ASP A 165 -12.14 -1.67 -13.89
N LYS A 166 -12.84 -0.57 -14.21
CA LYS A 166 -13.49 -0.39 -15.51
C LYS A 166 -12.49 -0.50 -16.65
N TYR A 167 -11.33 0.14 -16.52
CA TYR A 167 -10.33 0.13 -17.57
C TYR A 167 -9.60 -1.21 -17.67
N GLN A 168 -9.35 -1.92 -16.57
CA GLN A 168 -8.86 -3.30 -16.58
C GLN A 168 -9.78 -4.20 -17.41
N SER A 169 -11.10 -4.08 -17.21
CA SER A 169 -12.10 -4.83 -17.98
C SER A 169 -12.01 -4.55 -19.48
N ILE A 170 -11.84 -3.29 -19.88
CA ILE A 170 -11.70 -2.89 -21.30
C ILE A 170 -10.36 -3.37 -21.87
N TYR A 171 -9.28 -3.19 -21.13
CA TYR A 171 -7.93 -3.60 -21.52
C TYR A 171 -7.86 -5.12 -21.72
N ALA A 172 -8.48 -5.90 -20.84
CA ALA A 172 -8.62 -7.34 -20.97
C ALA A 172 -9.29 -7.74 -22.30
N GLN A 173 -10.40 -7.09 -22.64
CA GLN A 173 -11.13 -7.33 -23.89
C GLN A 173 -10.29 -6.97 -25.12
N MET A 174 -9.61 -5.82 -25.10
CA MET A 174 -8.73 -5.36 -26.19
C MET A 174 -7.60 -6.35 -26.47
N HIS A 175 -7.08 -6.99 -25.42
CA HIS A 175 -5.99 -7.95 -25.50
C HIS A 175 -6.45 -9.41 -25.59
N GLN A 176 -7.76 -9.67 -25.74
CA GLN A 176 -8.36 -11.01 -25.82
C GLN A 176 -7.96 -11.90 -24.64
N LYS A 177 -8.00 -11.35 -23.44
CA LYS A 177 -7.75 -12.05 -22.17
C LYS A 177 -8.97 -11.93 -21.26
N GLU A 178 -9.05 -12.83 -20.30
CA GLU A 178 -10.01 -12.72 -19.19
C GLU A 178 -9.59 -11.58 -18.25
N TYR A 179 -10.56 -11.01 -17.53
CA TYR A 179 -10.35 -9.93 -16.57
C TYR A 179 -9.27 -10.30 -15.53
N GLU A 180 -9.35 -11.53 -15.00
CA GLU A 180 -8.50 -12.04 -13.93
C GLU A 180 -7.05 -12.23 -14.36
N ALA A 181 -6.78 -12.30 -15.66
CA ALA A 181 -5.40 -12.34 -16.16
C ALA A 181 -4.63 -11.06 -15.82
N TYR A 182 -5.36 -9.97 -15.60
CA TYR A 182 -4.84 -8.66 -15.26
C TYR A 182 -4.97 -8.28 -13.78
N ASN A 183 -5.41 -9.18 -12.89
CA ASN A 183 -5.34 -8.92 -11.45
C ASN A 183 -3.88 -8.61 -11.04
N PHE A 184 -3.67 -7.94 -9.91
CA PHE A 184 -2.32 -7.55 -9.44
C PHE A 184 -1.31 -8.72 -9.31
N ASN A 185 -1.77 -9.97 -9.28
CA ASN A 185 -0.96 -11.19 -9.25
C ASN A 185 -1.05 -12.05 -10.53
N GLY A 186 -1.64 -11.50 -11.59
CA GLY A 186 -1.91 -12.16 -12.86
C GLY A 186 -0.72 -12.06 -13.82
N GLU A 187 -0.47 -13.13 -14.60
CA GLU A 187 0.67 -13.19 -15.54
C GLU A 187 0.62 -12.09 -16.61
N ALA A 188 -0.58 -11.67 -17.04
CA ALA A 188 -0.69 -10.60 -18.03
C ALA A 188 -0.42 -9.22 -17.41
N TYR A 189 -0.83 -9.03 -16.16
CA TYR A 189 -0.48 -7.82 -15.41
C TYR A 189 1.03 -7.71 -15.16
N GLU A 190 1.72 -8.79 -14.81
CA GLU A 190 3.19 -8.78 -14.67
C GLU A 190 3.91 -8.29 -15.94
N ALA A 191 3.41 -8.68 -17.11
CA ALA A 191 3.94 -8.19 -18.38
C ALA A 191 3.66 -6.68 -18.57
N LEU A 192 2.44 -6.23 -18.27
CA LEU A 192 2.06 -4.81 -18.31
C LEU A 192 2.89 -3.99 -17.32
N LEU A 193 3.01 -4.42 -16.07
CA LEU A 193 3.78 -3.77 -15.01
C LEU A 193 5.25 -3.55 -15.43
N SER A 194 5.82 -4.44 -16.25
CA SER A 194 7.19 -4.27 -16.77
C SER A 194 7.36 -3.10 -17.77
N GLU A 195 6.25 -2.54 -18.25
CA GLU A 195 6.21 -1.35 -19.11
C GLU A 195 6.14 -0.04 -18.30
N HIS A 196 5.90 -0.13 -16.99
CA HIS A 196 5.81 0.99 -16.05
C HIS A 196 7.01 1.02 -15.10
N GLU A 197 7.32 2.19 -14.54
CA GLU A 197 8.30 2.32 -13.47
C GLU A 197 7.59 2.53 -12.14
N TYR A 198 7.94 1.77 -11.10
CA TYR A 198 7.50 2.11 -9.74
C TYR A 198 8.63 2.00 -8.74
N SER A 199 8.56 2.81 -7.69
CA SER A 199 9.55 2.81 -6.61
C SER A 199 8.89 2.99 -5.25
N VAL A 200 9.17 2.05 -4.35
CA VAL A 200 8.64 2.06 -2.98
C VAL A 200 9.54 2.91 -2.10
N ASN A 201 8.95 3.84 -1.36
CA ASN A 201 9.65 4.55 -0.30
C ASN A 201 9.75 3.66 0.95
N GLU A 202 10.71 2.73 0.95
CA GLU A 202 10.95 1.79 2.06
C GLU A 202 11.12 2.51 3.41
N LYS A 203 11.62 3.75 3.43
CA LYS A 203 11.76 4.52 4.68
C LYS A 203 10.43 4.89 5.32
N VAL A 204 9.35 4.93 4.55
CA VAL A 204 7.99 5.20 5.02
C VAL A 204 7.24 3.88 5.10
N TRP A 205 7.20 3.13 3.99
CA TRP A 205 6.39 1.92 3.89
C TRP A 205 6.79 0.88 4.92
N ASP A 206 8.07 0.58 5.12
CA ASP A 206 8.53 -0.44 6.08
C ASP A 206 8.04 -0.17 7.51
N ARG A 207 7.79 1.11 7.85
CA ARG A 207 7.37 1.54 9.18
C ARG A 207 5.87 1.48 9.42
N VAL A 208 5.06 1.27 8.38
CA VAL A 208 3.61 1.03 8.53
C VAL A 208 3.41 -0.33 9.21
N GLU A 209 2.78 -0.32 10.38
CA GLU A 209 2.58 -1.51 11.23
C GLU A 209 1.27 -2.23 10.86
N PHE A 210 1.33 -3.02 9.78
CA PHE A 210 0.18 -3.82 9.32
C PHE A 210 -0.29 -4.85 10.35
N GLY A 211 -1.62 -4.98 10.45
CA GLY A 211 -2.32 -5.71 11.50
C GLY A 211 -2.57 -4.88 12.76
N SER A 212 -2.32 -3.56 12.70
CA SER A 212 -2.44 -2.62 13.83
C SER A 212 -2.75 -1.19 13.41
N VAL A 213 -2.97 -0.90 12.12
CA VAL A 213 -3.37 0.45 11.69
C VAL A 213 -4.82 0.70 12.05
N THR A 214 -5.71 -0.20 11.65
CA THR A 214 -7.16 -0.17 11.87
C THR A 214 -7.64 -1.30 12.77
N LEU A 215 -6.73 -1.98 13.47
CA LEU A 215 -7.04 -3.10 14.34
C LEU A 215 -6.45 -2.89 15.73
N ASP A 216 -7.28 -3.01 16.75
CA ASP A 216 -6.83 -3.03 18.16
C ASP A 216 -6.42 -4.46 18.53
N ASN A 217 -5.25 -4.89 18.03
CA ASN A 217 -4.68 -6.23 18.23
C ASN A 217 -3.61 -6.27 19.31
#